data_AF-A0A3C1LVN3-F1
#
_entry.id   AF-A0A3C1LVN3-F1
#
_cell.length_a   1.000
_cell.length_b   1.000
_cell.length_c   1.000
_cell.angle_alpha   90.00
_cell.angle_beta   90.00
_cell.angle_gamma   90.00
#
_symmetry.space_group_name_H-M   'P 1'
#
loop_
_entity.id
_entity.type
_entity.pdbx_description
1 polymer ?
#
loop_
_entity_poly.entity_id
_entity_poly.type
_entity_poly.pdbx_seq_one_letter_code
_entity_poly.pdbx_strand_id
1 'polypeptide(L)' 'EINAFDILSSVELSLFEPAEQTVEKASPEIEKTISGAIFKKLDETVKEMLQKISLLDLTVEVEKNKNQSSLMFYI' A
#
# COMPACT_ATOMS: atom_id res chain seq x y z
N GLU A 1 -14.36 6.40 6.70
CA GLU A 1 -14.21 4.95 6.46
C GLU A 1 -12.74 4.61 6.68
N ILE A 2 -12.43 3.51 7.37
CA ILE A 2 -11.03 3.10 7.62
C ILE A 2 -10.60 2.18 6.49
N ASN A 3 -9.49 2.51 5.83
CA ASN A 3 -8.90 1.70 4.75
C ASN A 3 -7.53 1.12 5.17
N ALA A 4 -6.97 0.25 4.33
CA ALA A 4 -5.69 -0.40 4.60
C ALA A 4 -4.53 0.60 4.73
N PHE A 5 -4.57 1.73 4.01
CA PHE A 5 -3.57 2.80 4.15
C PHE A 5 -3.64 3.44 5.54
N ASP A 6 -4.82 3.73 6.08
CA ASP A 6 -4.99 4.32 7.41
C ASP A 6 -4.40 3.40 8.50
N ILE A 7 -4.59 2.09 8.35
CA ILE A 7 -4.05 1.09 9.27
C ILE A 7 -2.52 1.06 9.15
N LEU A 8 -1.98 0.82 7.95
CA LEU A 8 -0.55 0.63 7.74
C LEU A 8 0.25 1.90 8.04
N SER A 9 -0.25 3.08 7.68
CA SER A 9 0.43 4.35 7.98
C SER A 9 0.47 4.66 9.49
N SER A 10 -0.40 4.03 10.29
CA SER A 10 -0.42 4.19 11.74
C SER A 10 0.58 3.26 12.47
N VAL A 11 1.00 2.17 11.84
CA VAL A 11 1.83 1.13 12.49
C VAL A 11 3.15 0.81 11.77
N GLU A 12 3.24 1.07 10.47
CA GLU A 12 4.38 0.71 9.61
C GLU A 12 4.87 1.94 8.83
N LEU A 13 5.53 2.86 9.54
CA LEU A 13 6.00 4.13 8.98
C LEU A 13 7.06 3.93 7.88
N SER A 14 7.93 2.92 8.03
CA SER A 14 9.03 2.63 7.11
C SER A 14 8.59 2.33 5.67
N LEU A 15 7.35 1.84 5.49
CA LEU A 15 6.78 1.59 4.17
C LEU A 15 6.48 2.86 3.38
N PHE A 16 6.36 4.01 4.05
CA PHE A 16 5.97 5.28 3.45
C PHE A 16 7.08 6.34 3.61
N GLU A 17 8.27 5.93 4.02
CA GLU A 17 9.43 6.80 4.05
C GLU A 17 9.86 7.14 2.61
N PRO A 18 10.19 8.42 2.33
CA PRO A 18 10.73 8.80 1.04
C PRO A 18 12.01 8.03 0.73
N ALA A 19 12.18 7.62 -0.53
CA ALA A 19 13.43 7.02 -0.98
C ALA A 19 14.62 7.96 -0.77
N GLU A 20 15.75 7.41 -0.30
CA GLU A 20 16.98 8.15 -0.13
C GLU A 20 17.53 8.63 -1.48
N GLN A 21 18.09 9.84 -1.48
CA GLN A 21 18.75 10.40 -2.66
C GLN A 21 20.10 9.71 -2.88
N THR A 22 20.37 9.31 -4.13
CA THR A 22 21.52 8.45 -4.45
C THR A 22 22.61 9.18 -5.22
N VAL A 23 22.24 10.03 -6.18
CA VAL A 23 23.18 10.69 -7.09
C VAL A 23 23.06 12.21 -7.08
N GLU A 24 22.34 12.80 -6.12
CA GLU A 24 22.07 14.24 -6.06
C GLU A 24 23.34 15.10 -6.22
N LYS A 25 24.43 14.73 -5.54
CA LYS A 25 25.71 15.48 -5.60
C LYS A 25 26.45 15.35 -6.93
N ALA A 26 26.31 14.22 -7.60
CA ALA A 26 27.04 13.92 -8.84
C ALA A 26 26.23 14.30 -10.10
N SER A 27 24.91 14.15 -10.04
CA SER A 27 23.99 14.51 -11.13
C SER A 27 22.58 14.80 -10.58
N PRO A 28 22.30 16.07 -10.23
CA PRO A 28 21.00 16.49 -9.71
C PRO A 28 19.83 16.22 -10.67
N GLU A 29 20.08 16.31 -11.98
CA GLU A 29 19.06 16.11 -13.02
C GLU A 29 18.61 14.63 -13.08
N ILE A 30 19.56 13.71 -12.92
CA ILE A 30 19.27 12.27 -12.87
C ILE A 30 18.52 11.94 -11.58
N GLU A 31 18.94 12.48 -10.45
CA GLU A 31 18.25 12.27 -9.17
C GLU A 31 16.78 12.73 -9.24
N LYS A 32 16.52 13.94 -9.76
CA LYS A 32 15.16 14.45 -9.97
C LYS A 32 14.33 13.53 -10.88
N THR A 33 14.97 13.00 -11.94
CA THR A 33 14.30 12.08 -12.87
C THR A 33 13.92 10.78 -12.18
N ILE A 34 14.83 10.18 -11.41
CA ILE A 34 14.58 8.94 -10.67
C ILE A 34 13.50 9.16 -9.61
N SER A 35 13.65 10.19 -8.78
CA SER A 35 12.69 10.53 -7.73
C SER A 35 11.28 10.78 -8.29
N GLY A 36 11.15 11.58 -9.35
CA GLY A 36 9.85 11.94 -9.92
C GLY A 36 9.23 10.87 -10.81
N ALA A 37 10.01 10.20 -11.66
CA ALA A 37 9.48 9.26 -12.65
C ALA A 37 9.29 7.85 -12.09
N ILE A 38 10.02 7.48 -11.02
CA ILE A 38 10.01 6.14 -10.44
C ILE A 38 9.40 6.18 -9.04
N PHE A 39 10.12 6.76 -8.05
CA PHE A 39 9.73 6.64 -6.64
C PHE A 39 8.40 7.31 -6.34
N LYS A 40 8.21 8.56 -6.76
CA LYS A 40 6.94 9.28 -6.57
C LYS A 40 5.75 8.52 -7.15
N LYS A 41 5.89 7.96 -8.36
CA LYS A 41 4.81 7.20 -8.99
C LYS A 41 4.53 5.89 -8.26
N LEU A 42 5.57 5.23 -7.77
CA LEU A 42 5.44 4.02 -6.96
C LEU A 42 4.66 4.32 -5.68
N ASP A 43 5.07 5.35 -4.95
CA ASP A 43 4.45 5.76 -3.68
C ASP A 43 2.98 6.14 -3.87
N GLU A 44 2.69 6.95 -4.89
CA GLU A 44 1.32 7.35 -5.24
C GLU A 44 0.46 6.12 -5.61
N THR A 45 0.98 5.22 -6.45
CA THR A 45 0.24 4.02 -6.88
C THR A 45 -0.06 3.09 -5.71
N VAL A 46 0.93 2.84 -4.85
CA VAL A 46 0.77 1.97 -3.67
C VAL A 46 -0.24 2.60 -2.71
N LYS A 47 -0.12 3.90 -2.43
CA LYS A 47 -1.06 4.62 -1.57
C LYS A 47 -2.49 4.53 -2.10
N GLU A 48 -2.71 4.85 -3.38
CA GLU A 48 -4.04 4.79 -4.00
C GLU A 48 -4.62 3.39 -3.98
N MET A 49 -3.80 2.35 -4.16
CA MET A 49 -4.23 0.96 -4.08
C MET A 49 -4.69 0.61 -2.67
N LEU A 50 -3.89 0.95 -1.64
CA LEU A 50 -4.23 0.69 -0.24
C LEU A 50 -5.47 1.45 0.23
N GLN A 51 -5.69 2.67 -0.27
CA GLN A 51 -6.89 3.46 0.03
C GLN A 51 -8.19 2.83 -0.51
N LYS A 52 -8.11 2.02 -1.56
CA LYS A 52 -9.26 1.31 -2.15
C LYS A 52 -9.66 0.04 -1.38
N ILE A 53 -8.85 -0.40 -0.43
CA ILE A 53 -9.12 -1.60 0.37
C ILE A 53 -9.73 -1.15 1.69
N SER A 54 -11.04 -1.34 1.86
CA SER A 54 -11.74 -1.03 3.11
C SER A 54 -11.57 -2.15 4.14
N LEU A 55 -11.83 -1.84 5.42
CA LEU A 55 -11.92 -2.87 6.45
C LEU A 55 -13.03 -3.90 6.16
N LEU A 56 -14.12 -3.49 5.49
CA LEU A 56 -15.18 -4.40 5.05
C LEU A 56 -14.68 -5.40 4.00
N ASP A 57 -13.87 -4.95 3.04
CA ASP A 57 -13.29 -5.85 2.03
C ASP A 57 -12.43 -6.92 2.71
N LEU A 58 -11.65 -6.53 3.73
CA LEU A 58 -10.82 -7.46 4.49
C LEU A 58 -11.65 -8.45 5.30
N THR A 59 -12.75 -8.03 5.94
CA THR A 59 -13.61 -8.97 6.70
C THR A 59 -14.33 -9.95 5.77
N VAL A 60 -14.79 -9.48 4.61
CA VAL A 60 -15.36 -10.35 3.56
C VAL A 60 -14.32 -11.37 3.09
N GLU A 61 -13.08 -10.95 2.87
CA GLU A 61 -12.01 -11.84 2.43
C GLU A 61 -11.64 -12.88 3.51
N VAL A 62 -11.66 -12.51 4.79
CA VAL A 62 -11.49 -13.45 5.90
C VAL A 62 -12.56 -14.55 5.89
N GLU A 63 -13.83 -14.21 5.68
CA GLU A 63 -14.91 -15.19 5.64
C GLU A 63 -14.78 -16.14 4.42
N LYS A 64 -14.35 -15.63 3.25
CA LYS A 64 -14.02 -16.49 2.09
C LYS A 64 -12.92 -17.49 2.41
N ASN A 65 -11.88 -17.06 3.13
CA ASN A 65 -10.76 -17.92 3.51
C ASN A 65 -11.13 -18.96 4.58
N LYS A 66 -12.07 -18.66 5.48
CA LYS A 66 -12.62 -19.62 6.46
C LYS A 66 -13.54 -20.67 5.82
N ASN A 67 -14.29 -20.28 4.80
CA ASN A 67 -15.25 -21.13 4.09
C ASN A 67 -14.62 -22.28 3.29
N GLN A 68 -13.28 -22.34 3.16
CA GLN A 68 -12.62 -23.56 2.69
C GLN A 68 -12.67 -24.73 3.69
N SER A 69 -13.02 -24.50 4.96
CA SER A 69 -13.16 -25.56 5.97
C SER A 69 -14.56 -25.69 6.58
N SER A 70 -15.55 -24.87 6.19
CA SER A 70 -16.85 -24.83 6.88
C SER A 70 -17.97 -24.12 6.07
N LEU A 71 -18.25 -24.55 4.84
CA LEU A 71 -19.53 -24.19 4.20
C LEU A 71 -20.61 -25.21 4.59
N MET A 72 -21.15 -25.09 5.81
CA MET A 72 -22.51 -25.57 6.07
C MET A 72 -23.47 -24.41 5.86
N PHE A 73 -24.11 -24.37 4.70
CA PHE A 73 -25.33 -23.58 4.53
C PHE A 73 -26.43 -24.23 5.36
N TYR A 74 -26.86 -23.58 6.44
CA TYR A 74 -28.18 -23.86 7.01
C TYR A 74 -29.22 -23.25 6.06
N ILE A 75 -29.95 -24.13 5.40
CA ILE A 75 -31.22 -23.86 4.71
C ILE A 75 -32.30 -23.42 5.70
#